data_AF-A0A382LUM4-F1
#
_entry.id   AF-A0A382LUM4-F1
#
_cell.length_a   1.000
_cell.length_b   1.000
_cell.length_c   1.000
_cell.angle_alpha   90.00
_cell.angle_beta   90.00
_cell.angle_gamma   90.00
#
_symmetry.space_group_name_H-M   'P 1'
#
loop_
_entity.id
_entity.type
_entity.pdbx_description
1 polymer ?
#
loop_
_entity_poly.entity_id
_entity_poly.type
_entity_poly.pdbx_seq_one_letter_code
_entity_poly.pdbx_strand_id
1 'polypeptide(L)'
;ECDVAADQNLSRRLTLLEGIPLTQGFTARNAEGETVVLGRGGSDTAAAYLAGKISAEHLEIWTDVPGMFTADPRVVPSARLLRQLDYSEAQEIATTGSRVMHPRCIPALKDRGIPIRLFSTFMPDVEGTVIRRAAVEGPAQLKAISCKKSTFLVSMETVGMWHEVGFLARAFAIFDRCGLSIDLVSTSETNVTVSLDEEANLLEGETLDLLMEELNSICRPELIRACAAVSLVGRRIRALLHRLGPTLAVFEQQRIHLLSQAASDLNLTVVVDEDQADRLVRQLHAQLIAEAGSTEVFGPSWEQLQPGRTNQPDRTPRWWEEKRDALLDCLGDDLAAYVYDLDTVSQQIRALVELGPIDRVLYAMKANANPEILERAREAGASFECVSPGELNRV
;
A
#
# COMPACT_ATOMS: atom_id res chain seq x y z
N GLU A 1 -12.96 1.94 -18.78
CA GLU A 1 -12.48 2.84 -17.70
C GLU A 1 -13.69 3.48 -17.03
N CYS A 2 -13.63 3.74 -15.72
CA CYS A 2 -14.68 4.48 -15.04
C CYS A 2 -14.59 5.96 -15.44
N ASP A 3 -15.72 6.57 -15.77
CA ASP A 3 -15.79 7.99 -16.09
C ASP A 3 -15.80 8.82 -14.79
N VAL A 4 -14.87 9.76 -14.67
CA VAL A 4 -14.81 10.66 -13.52
C VAL A 4 -15.67 11.90 -13.73
N ALA A 5 -16.21 12.19 -14.93
CA ALA A 5 -16.98 13.41 -15.27
C ALA A 5 -17.97 13.84 -14.17
N ALA A 6 -18.04 15.15 -13.93
CA ALA A 6 -18.94 15.69 -12.94
C ALA A 6 -20.39 15.37 -13.35
N ASP A 7 -21.16 14.81 -12.43
CA ASP A 7 -22.53 14.38 -12.62
C ASP A 7 -23.45 15.21 -11.72
N GLN A 8 -24.03 16.26 -12.32
CA GLN A 8 -24.93 17.17 -11.62
C GLN A 8 -26.22 16.45 -11.16
N ASN A 9 -26.66 15.41 -11.87
CA ASN A 9 -27.84 14.65 -11.48
C ASN A 9 -27.55 13.79 -10.25
N LEU A 10 -26.37 13.15 -10.20
CA LEU A 10 -25.93 12.42 -9.01
C LEU A 10 -25.80 13.36 -7.80
N SER A 11 -25.12 14.50 -7.97
CA SER A 11 -24.97 15.51 -6.91
C SER A 11 -26.35 15.94 -6.37
N ARG A 12 -27.28 16.31 -7.26
CA ARG A 12 -28.66 16.67 -6.88
C ARG A 12 -29.39 15.57 -6.13
N ARG A 13 -29.26 14.31 -6.58
CA ARG A 13 -29.89 13.15 -5.92
C ARG A 13 -29.38 12.96 -4.51
N LEU A 14 -28.07 13.13 -4.29
CA LEU A 14 -27.46 13.00 -2.96
C LEU A 14 -27.89 14.15 -2.03
N THR A 15 -28.00 15.38 -2.54
CA THR A 15 -28.50 16.54 -1.75
C THR A 15 -29.96 16.38 -1.32
N LEU A 16 -30.76 15.57 -2.02
CA LEU A 16 -32.16 15.31 -1.67
C LEU A 16 -32.34 14.23 -0.59
N LEU A 17 -31.28 13.53 -0.21
CA LEU A 17 -31.33 12.56 0.89
C LEU A 17 -31.36 13.30 2.23
N GLU A 18 -32.19 12.81 3.16
CA GLU A 18 -32.15 13.28 4.54
C GLU A 18 -30.96 12.61 5.27
N GLY A 19 -30.21 13.40 6.04
CA GLY A 19 -29.06 12.92 6.80
C GLY A 19 -27.76 12.81 6.01
N ILE A 20 -26.84 11.96 6.48
CA ILE A 20 -25.52 11.73 5.86
C ILE A 20 -25.60 10.46 5.01
N PRO A 21 -25.42 10.54 3.67
CA PRO A 21 -25.42 9.36 2.83
C PRO A 21 -24.25 8.44 3.16
N LEU A 22 -24.55 7.17 3.45
CA LEU A 22 -23.56 6.10 3.62
C LEU A 22 -23.67 5.15 2.43
N THR A 23 -22.52 4.82 1.83
CA THR A 23 -22.45 3.92 0.67
C THR A 23 -21.21 3.03 0.77
N GLN A 24 -21.27 1.88 0.12
CA GLN A 24 -20.14 0.97 0.00
C GLN A 24 -19.04 1.50 -0.93
N GLY A 25 -17.79 1.13 -0.63
CA GLY A 25 -16.66 1.21 -1.55
C GLY A 25 -16.43 -0.11 -2.30
N PHE A 26 -15.30 -0.24 -3.01
CA PHE A 26 -14.80 -1.46 -3.67
C PHE A 26 -15.65 -2.03 -4.83
N THR A 27 -16.97 -1.87 -4.81
CA THR A 27 -17.89 -2.36 -5.83
C THR A 27 -18.26 -1.27 -6.83
N ALA A 28 -18.51 -1.66 -8.09
CA ALA A 28 -18.97 -0.79 -9.15
C ALA A 28 -19.95 -1.54 -10.09
N ARG A 29 -20.43 -0.85 -11.12
CA ARG A 29 -21.29 -1.41 -12.17
C ARG A 29 -20.66 -1.20 -13.53
N ASN A 30 -20.60 -2.23 -14.37
CA ASN A 30 -20.13 -2.11 -15.76
C ASN A 30 -21.25 -1.58 -16.69
N ALA A 31 -20.95 -1.46 -17.99
CA ALA A 31 -21.88 -0.92 -18.99
C ALA A 31 -23.09 -1.85 -19.21
N GLU A 32 -22.91 -3.15 -18.98
CA GLU A 32 -23.91 -4.21 -19.08
C GLU A 32 -24.83 -4.25 -17.85
N GLY A 33 -24.53 -3.46 -16.82
CA GLY A 33 -25.34 -3.35 -15.61
C GLY A 33 -24.97 -4.37 -14.52
N GLU A 34 -23.93 -5.17 -14.73
CA GLU A 34 -23.44 -6.20 -13.83
C GLU A 34 -22.63 -5.61 -12.68
N THR A 35 -22.62 -6.29 -11.54
CA THR A 35 -21.81 -5.89 -10.38
C THR A 35 -20.38 -6.35 -10.61
N VAL A 36 -19.43 -5.43 -10.49
CA VAL A 36 -17.99 -5.69 -10.63
C VAL A 36 -17.24 -5.16 -9.40
N VAL A 37 -16.02 -5.64 -9.19
CA VAL A 37 -15.13 -5.15 -8.13
C VAL A 37 -13.99 -4.34 -8.73
N LEU A 38 -13.55 -3.31 -8.02
CA LEU A 38 -12.47 -2.43 -8.46
C LEU A 38 -11.07 -3.00 -8.17
N GLY A 39 -10.99 -4.14 -7.47
CA GLY A 39 -9.73 -4.75 -7.06
C GLY A 39 -9.06 -4.01 -5.91
N ARG A 40 -7.75 -4.24 -5.72
CA ARG A 40 -6.98 -3.65 -4.63
C ARG A 40 -7.10 -2.12 -4.60
N GLY A 41 -7.28 -1.57 -3.40
CA GLY A 41 -7.55 -0.14 -3.20
C GLY A 41 -8.90 0.32 -3.75
N GLY A 42 -9.83 -0.60 -3.96
CA GLY A 42 -11.12 -0.31 -4.56
C GLY A 42 -11.97 0.67 -3.74
N SER A 43 -11.84 0.69 -2.41
CA SER A 43 -12.54 1.67 -1.57
C SER A 43 -12.01 3.09 -1.76
N ASP A 44 -10.68 3.29 -1.69
CA ASP A 44 -10.04 4.58 -1.98
C ASP A 44 -10.40 5.06 -3.39
N THR A 45 -10.37 4.13 -4.35
CA THR A 45 -10.71 4.40 -5.74
C THR A 45 -12.18 4.82 -5.86
N ALA A 46 -13.12 4.05 -5.31
CA ALA A 46 -14.54 4.39 -5.32
C ALA A 46 -14.81 5.77 -4.69
N ALA A 47 -14.19 6.07 -3.55
CA ALA A 47 -14.32 7.35 -2.86
C ALA A 47 -13.81 8.51 -3.74
N ALA A 48 -12.65 8.36 -4.38
CA ALA A 48 -12.13 9.37 -5.30
C ALA A 48 -12.99 9.57 -6.54
N TYR A 49 -13.51 8.51 -7.13
CA TYR A 49 -14.44 8.63 -8.26
C TYR A 49 -15.74 9.33 -7.86
N LEU A 50 -16.30 9.00 -6.70
CA LEU A 50 -17.50 9.67 -6.19
C LEU A 50 -17.23 11.15 -5.91
N ALA A 51 -16.14 11.47 -5.20
CA ALA A 51 -15.71 12.83 -4.91
C ALA A 51 -15.53 13.64 -6.20
N GLY A 52 -14.90 13.03 -7.21
CA GLY A 52 -14.83 13.58 -8.55
C GLY A 52 -16.22 13.89 -9.10
N LYS A 53 -17.09 12.88 -9.23
CA LYS A 53 -18.44 13.01 -9.82
C LYS A 53 -19.30 14.08 -9.17
N ILE A 54 -19.21 14.26 -7.87
CA ILE A 54 -20.02 15.27 -7.15
C ILE A 54 -19.32 16.62 -7.04
N SER A 55 -18.13 16.77 -7.63
CA SER A 55 -17.28 17.97 -7.50
C SER A 55 -17.06 18.36 -6.03
N ALA A 56 -16.69 17.38 -5.21
CA ALA A 56 -16.44 17.57 -3.79
C ALA A 56 -15.35 18.64 -3.55
N GLU A 57 -15.44 19.34 -2.43
CA GLU A 57 -14.41 20.31 -2.01
C GLU A 57 -13.06 19.62 -1.77
N HIS A 58 -13.09 18.45 -1.14
CA HIS A 58 -11.94 17.58 -0.90
C HIS A 58 -12.40 16.14 -0.64
N LEU A 59 -11.46 15.19 -0.73
CA LEU A 59 -11.63 13.82 -0.26
C LEU A 59 -10.84 13.61 1.03
N GLU A 60 -11.43 12.97 2.03
CA GLU A 60 -10.73 12.52 3.24
C GLU A 60 -10.58 11.00 3.23
N ILE A 61 -9.36 10.52 3.49
CA ILE A 61 -9.06 9.10 3.69
C ILE A 61 -8.60 8.94 5.13
N TRP A 62 -9.37 8.19 5.90
CA TRP A 62 -9.11 7.89 7.29
C TRP A 62 -8.52 6.48 7.39
N THR A 63 -7.31 6.37 7.92
CA THR A 63 -6.55 5.11 8.03
C THR A 63 -5.99 4.93 9.45
N ASP A 64 -5.14 3.93 9.68
CA ASP A 64 -4.52 3.65 10.97
C ASP A 64 -3.29 4.53 11.26
N VAL A 65 -2.68 5.11 10.22
CA VAL A 65 -1.56 6.05 10.30
C VAL A 65 -1.98 7.49 9.99
N PRO A 66 -1.36 8.52 10.61
CA PRO A 66 -1.82 9.91 10.49
C PRO A 66 -1.57 10.54 9.13
N GLY A 67 -0.79 9.90 8.25
CA GLY A 67 -0.51 10.41 6.91
C GLY A 67 0.72 9.73 6.31
N MET A 68 1.28 10.36 5.29
CA MET A 68 2.53 9.90 4.67
C MET A 68 3.74 10.42 5.43
N PHE A 69 4.81 9.65 5.48
CA PHE A 69 6.04 9.99 6.19
C PHE A 69 7.24 10.05 5.24
N THR A 70 8.32 10.72 5.67
CA THR A 70 9.58 10.81 4.93
C THR A 70 10.31 9.46 4.78
N ALA A 71 9.94 8.45 5.57
CA ALA A 71 10.31 7.04 5.42
C ALA A 71 9.31 6.18 6.21
N ASP A 72 9.35 4.85 6.07
CA ASP A 72 8.56 3.95 6.91
C ASP A 72 8.95 4.14 8.40
N PRO A 73 8.04 4.60 9.28
CA PRO A 73 8.36 4.86 10.67
C PRO A 73 8.79 3.62 11.47
N ARG A 74 8.45 2.41 11.00
CA ARG A 74 8.88 1.14 11.60
C ARG A 74 10.37 0.87 11.37
N VAL A 75 10.92 1.39 10.26
CA VAL A 75 12.34 1.27 9.91
C VAL A 75 13.13 2.47 10.42
N VAL A 76 12.54 3.67 10.32
CA VAL A 76 13.14 4.96 10.67
C VAL A 76 12.23 5.71 11.66
N PRO A 77 12.42 5.56 12.98
CA PRO A 77 11.61 6.25 13.98
C PRO A 77 11.64 7.79 13.88
N SER A 78 12.74 8.35 13.39
CA SER A 78 12.88 9.80 13.13
C SER A 78 12.15 10.27 11.85
N ALA A 79 11.45 9.38 11.14
CA ALA A 79 10.64 9.74 9.98
C ALA A 79 9.62 10.82 10.34
N ARG A 80 9.50 11.82 9.48
CA ARG A 80 8.68 13.02 9.71
C ARG A 80 7.41 12.95 8.90
N LEU A 81 6.30 13.41 9.47
CA LEU A 81 5.04 13.52 8.75
C LEU A 81 5.20 14.49 7.57
N LEU A 82 4.70 14.10 6.40
CA LEU A 82 4.62 14.96 5.23
C LEU A 82 3.32 15.74 5.30
N ARG A 83 3.40 17.04 5.62
CA ARG A 83 2.21 17.89 5.74
C ARG A 83 1.56 18.15 4.40
N GLN A 84 2.39 18.32 3.37
CA GLN A 84 1.92 18.65 2.03
C GLN A 84 2.73 17.96 0.93
N LEU A 85 2.01 17.42 -0.05
CA LEU A 85 2.57 16.81 -1.25
C LEU A 85 1.83 17.29 -2.51
N ASP A 86 2.57 17.39 -3.62
CA ASP A 86 1.95 17.42 -4.95
C ASP A 86 1.35 16.06 -5.30
N TYR A 87 0.31 16.05 -6.14
CA TYR A 87 -0.28 14.80 -6.64
C TYR A 87 0.77 13.86 -7.25
N SER A 88 1.75 14.39 -7.98
CA SER A 88 2.81 13.59 -8.59
C SER A 88 3.78 13.01 -7.56
N GLU A 89 4.14 13.77 -6.53
CA GLU A 89 4.99 13.28 -5.43
C GLU A 89 4.26 12.19 -4.64
N ALA A 90 2.99 12.40 -4.30
CA ALA A 90 2.19 11.42 -3.58
C ALA A 90 1.96 10.14 -4.39
N GLN A 91 1.75 10.27 -5.71
CA GLN A 91 1.64 9.14 -6.62
C GLN A 91 2.89 8.27 -6.57
N GLU A 92 4.07 8.89 -6.69
CA GLU A 92 5.36 8.18 -6.65
C GLU A 92 5.61 7.53 -5.27
N ILE A 93 5.29 8.21 -4.17
CA ILE A 93 5.42 7.65 -2.83
C ILE A 93 4.50 6.44 -2.64
N ALA A 94 3.26 6.52 -3.13
CA ALA A 94 2.26 5.45 -3.01
C ALA A 94 2.61 4.23 -3.89
N THR A 95 3.23 4.41 -5.05
CA THR A 95 3.64 3.29 -5.94
C THR A 95 4.92 2.61 -5.47
N THR A 96 5.85 3.33 -4.85
CA THR A 96 7.18 2.83 -4.48
C THR A 96 7.26 2.18 -3.08
N GLY A 97 6.14 2.07 -2.36
CA GLY A 97 6.10 1.27 -1.12
C GLY A 97 5.32 1.88 0.06
N SER A 98 4.77 3.09 -0.07
CA SER A 98 3.92 3.66 0.99
C SER A 98 2.51 3.05 0.95
N ARG A 99 2.12 2.35 2.02
CA ARG A 99 0.82 1.66 2.14
C ARG A 99 -0.31 2.50 2.75
N VAL A 100 -0.20 3.84 2.70
CA VAL A 100 -1.18 4.74 3.36
C VAL A 100 -2.49 4.88 2.57
N MET A 101 -2.39 4.93 1.24
CA MET A 101 -3.53 5.06 0.33
C MET A 101 -3.20 4.38 -1.00
N HIS A 102 -4.20 3.91 -1.72
CA HIS A 102 -3.96 3.29 -3.00
C HIS A 102 -3.66 4.31 -4.12
N PRO A 103 -2.59 4.15 -4.91
CA PRO A 103 -2.19 5.12 -5.94
C PRO A 103 -3.25 5.40 -7.01
N ARG A 104 -4.15 4.45 -7.29
CA ARG A 104 -5.20 4.58 -8.32
C ARG A 104 -6.24 5.67 -8.05
N CYS A 105 -6.38 6.14 -6.81
CA CYS A 105 -7.38 7.15 -6.48
C CYS A 105 -6.89 8.59 -6.79
N ILE A 106 -5.58 8.82 -6.89
CA ILE A 106 -4.98 10.14 -7.11
C ILE A 106 -5.34 10.73 -8.49
N PRO A 107 -5.19 10.00 -9.63
CA PRO A 107 -5.47 10.56 -10.95
C PRO A 107 -6.91 11.05 -11.12
N ALA A 108 -7.88 10.37 -10.48
CA ALA A 108 -9.29 10.75 -10.54
C ALA A 108 -9.56 12.17 -10.01
N LEU A 109 -8.73 12.64 -9.08
CA LEU A 109 -8.91 13.96 -8.44
C LEU A 109 -7.91 15.01 -8.94
N LYS A 110 -6.74 14.58 -9.41
CA LYS A 110 -5.64 15.44 -9.88
C LYS A 110 -6.07 16.42 -10.98
N ASP A 111 -6.82 15.95 -11.97
CA ASP A 111 -7.21 16.76 -13.13
C ASP A 111 -8.28 17.79 -12.78
N ARG A 112 -9.02 17.56 -11.69
CA ARG A 112 -9.99 18.52 -11.14
C ARG A 112 -9.41 19.43 -10.07
N GLY A 113 -8.21 19.13 -9.59
CA GLY A 113 -7.60 19.85 -8.48
C GLY A 113 -8.31 19.64 -7.14
N ILE A 114 -9.10 18.57 -6.98
CA ILE A 114 -9.77 18.23 -5.71
C ILE A 114 -8.73 17.67 -4.73
N PRO A 115 -8.44 18.35 -3.60
CA PRO A 115 -7.44 17.89 -2.64
C PRO A 115 -7.81 16.57 -1.98
N ILE A 116 -6.79 15.78 -1.63
CA ILE A 116 -6.94 14.56 -0.82
C ILE A 116 -6.29 14.83 0.54
N ARG A 117 -6.99 14.53 1.64
CA ARG A 117 -6.49 14.66 3.01
C ARG A 117 -6.42 13.28 3.65
N LEU A 118 -5.28 12.97 4.26
CA LEU A 118 -5.02 11.71 4.94
C LEU A 118 -5.02 11.95 6.44
N PHE A 119 -5.78 11.15 7.18
CA PHE A 119 -5.93 11.25 8.63
C PHE A 119 -5.83 9.87 9.30
N SER A 120 -5.61 9.87 10.62
CA SER A 120 -5.65 8.65 11.43
C SER A 120 -6.93 8.58 12.26
N THR A 121 -7.58 7.43 12.26
CA THR A 121 -8.67 7.12 13.21
C THR A 121 -8.16 6.97 14.65
N PHE A 122 -6.89 6.62 14.85
CA PHE A 122 -6.26 6.49 16.17
C PHE A 122 -5.64 7.79 16.69
N MET A 123 -5.38 8.77 15.82
CA MET A 123 -4.81 10.07 16.18
C MET A 123 -5.59 11.20 15.46
N PRO A 124 -6.88 11.40 15.79
CA PRO A 124 -7.75 12.32 15.06
C PRO A 124 -7.32 13.80 15.16
N ASP A 125 -6.56 14.16 16.20
CA ASP A 125 -6.08 15.53 16.42
C ASP A 125 -4.84 15.90 15.58
N VAL A 126 -4.23 14.92 14.89
CA VAL A 126 -3.06 15.17 14.03
C VAL A 126 -3.52 15.70 12.67
N GLU A 127 -2.95 16.83 12.23
CA GLU A 127 -3.29 17.51 10.96
C GLU A 127 -3.20 16.62 9.71
N GLY A 128 -2.35 15.60 9.77
CA GLY A 128 -2.15 14.61 8.72
C GLY A 128 -1.43 15.13 7.47
N THR A 129 -1.77 14.57 6.31
CA THR A 129 -1.14 14.90 5.01
C THR A 129 -2.17 15.45 4.04
N VAL A 130 -1.86 16.59 3.41
CA VAL A 130 -2.68 17.17 2.34
C VAL A 130 -1.98 17.00 0.99
N ILE A 131 -2.63 16.31 0.06
CA ILE A 131 -2.20 16.13 -1.32
C ILE A 131 -3.00 17.09 -2.20
N ARG A 132 -2.31 18.03 -2.84
CA ARG A 132 -2.91 19.04 -3.72
C ARG A 132 -1.90 19.53 -4.73
N ARG A 133 -2.34 20.23 -5.78
CA ARG A 133 -1.42 20.85 -6.73
C ARG A 133 -0.48 21.82 -6.01
N ALA A 134 0.82 21.57 -6.06
CA ALA A 134 1.82 22.47 -5.52
C ALA A 134 2.11 23.63 -6.50
N ALA A 135 2.64 24.74 -5.99
CA ALA A 135 3.17 25.80 -6.85
C ALA A 135 4.30 25.23 -7.74
N VAL A 136 4.36 25.68 -9.00
CA VAL A 136 5.30 25.15 -10.00
C VAL A 136 6.76 25.41 -9.60
N GLU A 137 7.01 26.52 -8.91
CA GLU A 137 8.33 26.98 -8.52
C GLU A 137 8.63 26.65 -7.05
N GLY A 138 9.40 25.59 -6.81
CA GLY A 138 9.91 25.24 -5.48
C GLY A 138 11.30 24.63 -5.59
N PRO A 139 12.18 24.75 -4.57
CA PRO A 139 13.54 24.24 -4.59
C PRO A 139 13.59 22.71 -4.83
N ALA A 140 14.75 22.21 -5.27
CA ALA A 140 14.97 20.77 -5.29
C ALA A 140 14.87 20.23 -3.86
N GLN A 141 14.03 19.23 -3.65
CA GLN A 141 13.75 18.73 -2.31
C GLN A 141 13.39 17.25 -2.36
N LEU A 142 14.10 16.45 -1.58
CA LEU A 142 13.71 15.08 -1.27
C LEU A 142 12.53 15.12 -0.30
N LYS A 143 11.45 14.41 -0.63
CA LYS A 143 10.26 14.32 0.22
C LYS A 143 10.28 13.04 1.04
N ALA A 144 10.54 11.91 0.39
CA ALA A 144 10.47 10.62 1.05
C ALA A 144 11.52 9.64 0.51
N ILE A 145 11.79 8.63 1.32
CA ILE A 145 12.57 7.46 0.99
C ILE A 145 11.67 6.26 1.25
N SER A 146 11.26 5.60 0.18
CA SER A 146 10.42 4.41 0.22
C SER A 146 11.25 3.17 -0.05
N CYS A 147 10.78 2.03 0.46
CA CYS A 147 11.39 0.74 0.24
C CYS A 147 10.30 -0.28 -0.05
N LYS A 148 10.47 -1.00 -1.16
CA LYS A 148 9.63 -2.12 -1.56
C LYS A 148 10.49 -3.39 -1.50
N LYS A 149 10.16 -4.28 -0.57
CA LYS A 149 10.83 -5.57 -0.38
C LYS A 149 10.21 -6.64 -1.28
N SER A 150 10.81 -7.83 -1.30
CA SER A 150 10.28 -9.00 -2.02
C SER A 150 10.11 -8.73 -3.52
N THR A 151 11.10 -8.05 -4.09
CA THR A 151 11.18 -7.79 -5.53
C THR A 151 12.02 -8.86 -6.20
N PHE A 152 11.56 -9.35 -7.36
CA PHE A 152 12.33 -10.26 -8.20
C PHE A 152 12.97 -9.46 -9.33
N LEU A 153 14.19 -9.82 -9.73
CA LEU A 153 14.83 -9.27 -10.91
C LEU A 153 15.06 -10.36 -11.95
N VAL A 154 14.81 -10.03 -13.20
CA VAL A 154 15.18 -10.85 -14.35
C VAL A 154 16.22 -10.08 -15.15
N SER A 155 17.46 -10.57 -15.14
CA SER A 155 18.55 -10.05 -15.95
C SER A 155 18.60 -10.81 -17.26
N MET A 156 18.50 -10.12 -18.38
CA MET A 156 18.51 -10.71 -19.72
C MET A 156 19.78 -10.29 -20.43
N GLU A 157 20.76 -11.19 -20.48
CA GLU A 157 22.05 -10.95 -21.15
C GLU A 157 21.96 -11.42 -22.60
N THR A 158 22.42 -10.59 -23.53
CA THR A 158 22.58 -10.97 -24.94
C THR A 158 23.73 -10.22 -25.60
N VAL A 159 24.54 -10.97 -26.36
CA VAL A 159 25.65 -10.41 -27.14
C VAL A 159 25.13 -9.59 -28.34
N GLY A 160 23.86 -9.80 -28.73
CA GLY A 160 23.26 -9.28 -29.97
C GLY A 160 22.48 -7.98 -29.85
N MET A 161 22.33 -7.36 -28.68
CA MET A 161 21.51 -6.13 -28.55
C MET A 161 22.02 -4.96 -29.40
N TRP A 162 23.31 -4.95 -29.73
CA TRP A 162 23.90 -3.95 -30.61
C TRP A 162 23.50 -4.22 -32.08
N HIS A 163 22.61 -3.38 -32.62
CA HIS A 163 22.03 -3.43 -33.97
C HIS A 163 20.89 -4.45 -34.22
N GLU A 164 20.44 -5.20 -33.22
CA GLU A 164 19.27 -6.08 -33.39
C GLU A 164 17.97 -5.33 -33.08
N VAL A 165 17.19 -5.06 -34.13
CA VAL A 165 15.89 -4.41 -34.01
C VAL A 165 14.88 -5.35 -33.33
N GLY A 166 14.20 -4.85 -32.30
CA GLY A 166 13.02 -5.50 -31.73
C GLY A 166 13.28 -6.47 -30.58
N PHE A 167 14.50 -6.58 -30.05
CA PHE A 167 14.79 -7.42 -28.87
C PHE A 167 13.87 -7.10 -27.69
N LEU A 168 13.82 -5.83 -27.27
CA LEU A 168 12.96 -5.38 -26.16
C LEU A 168 11.48 -5.66 -26.40
N ALA A 169 11.01 -5.49 -27.64
CA ALA A 169 9.62 -5.77 -28.00
C ALA A 169 9.29 -7.26 -27.85
N ARG A 170 10.18 -8.16 -28.28
CA ARG A 170 10.01 -9.60 -28.11
C ARG A 170 10.09 -10.03 -26.66
N ALA A 171 11.04 -9.47 -25.90
CA ALA A 171 11.19 -9.74 -24.48
C ALA A 171 9.91 -9.34 -23.72
N PHE A 172 9.45 -8.09 -23.86
CA PHE A 172 8.23 -7.63 -23.17
C PHE A 172 6.95 -8.34 -23.63
N ALA A 173 6.88 -8.81 -24.87
CA ALA A 173 5.77 -9.65 -25.33
C ALA A 173 5.73 -11.01 -24.61
N ILE A 174 6.88 -11.57 -24.19
CA ILE A 174 6.91 -12.79 -23.36
C ILE A 174 6.31 -12.49 -21.98
N PHE A 175 6.72 -11.41 -21.32
CA PHE A 175 6.15 -11.00 -20.02
C PHE A 175 4.63 -10.82 -20.09
N ASP A 176 4.13 -10.14 -21.14
CA ASP A 176 2.69 -9.96 -21.37
C ASP A 176 1.94 -11.29 -21.53
N ARG A 177 2.48 -12.23 -22.31
CA ARG A 177 1.89 -13.59 -22.45
C ARG A 177 1.86 -14.37 -21.14
N CYS A 178 2.87 -14.20 -20.29
CA CYS A 178 2.91 -14.79 -18.96
C CYS A 178 2.01 -14.05 -17.94
N GLY A 179 1.36 -12.95 -18.34
CA GLY A 179 0.55 -12.13 -17.44
C GLY A 179 1.36 -11.36 -16.41
N LEU A 180 2.65 -11.09 -16.68
CA LEU A 180 3.58 -10.46 -15.76
C LEU A 180 3.75 -8.97 -16.06
N SER A 181 3.43 -8.14 -15.09
CA SER A 181 3.67 -6.70 -15.08
C SER A 181 5.09 -6.38 -14.63
N ILE A 182 5.77 -5.58 -15.44
CA ILE A 182 7.12 -5.06 -15.16
C ILE A 182 7.01 -3.71 -14.45
N ASP A 183 7.80 -3.53 -13.38
CA ASP A 183 7.83 -2.28 -12.60
C ASP A 183 8.99 -1.37 -13.06
N LEU A 184 10.22 -1.75 -12.75
CA LEU A 184 11.46 -1.05 -13.14
C LEU A 184 12.15 -1.74 -14.31
N VAL A 185 12.79 -0.93 -15.16
CA VAL A 185 13.65 -1.36 -16.26
C VAL A 185 14.99 -0.62 -16.18
N SER A 186 16.08 -1.35 -16.40
CA SER A 186 17.42 -0.79 -16.60
C SER A 186 18.13 -1.52 -17.73
N THR A 187 18.84 -0.78 -18.57
CA THR A 187 19.45 -1.29 -19.80
C THR A 187 20.92 -0.90 -19.87
N SER A 188 21.76 -1.83 -20.29
CA SER A 188 23.12 -1.58 -20.78
C SER A 188 23.21 -1.96 -22.26
N GLU A 189 24.40 -1.91 -22.85
CA GLU A 189 24.63 -2.31 -24.24
C GLU A 189 24.32 -3.79 -24.51
N THR A 190 24.45 -4.65 -23.50
CA THR A 190 24.33 -6.12 -23.64
C THR A 190 23.39 -6.77 -22.63
N ASN A 191 22.82 -6.00 -21.70
CA ASN A 191 21.99 -6.55 -20.63
C ASN A 191 20.76 -5.68 -20.38
N VAL A 192 19.62 -6.33 -20.16
CA VAL A 192 18.38 -5.68 -19.72
C VAL A 192 17.95 -6.32 -18.42
N THR A 193 17.92 -5.55 -17.35
CA THR A 193 17.40 -6.00 -16.06
C THR A 193 16.03 -5.38 -15.85
N VAL A 194 15.05 -6.23 -15.57
CA VAL A 194 13.69 -5.80 -15.20
C VAL A 194 13.36 -6.28 -13.81
N SER A 195 12.45 -5.57 -13.15
CA SER A 195 11.90 -5.98 -11.86
C SER A 195 10.45 -6.40 -11.98
N LEU A 196 10.10 -7.42 -11.20
CA LEU A 196 8.76 -7.94 -11.04
C LEU A 196 8.35 -7.74 -9.58
N ASP A 197 7.18 -7.15 -9.41
CA ASP A 197 6.54 -7.01 -8.10
C ASP A 197 5.76 -8.27 -7.76
N GLU A 198 6.06 -8.88 -6.61
CA GLU A 198 5.36 -10.06 -6.11
C GLU A 198 3.88 -9.78 -5.83
N GLU A 199 3.55 -8.60 -5.29
CA GLU A 199 2.16 -8.25 -4.96
C GLU A 199 1.30 -8.04 -6.21
N ALA A 200 1.89 -7.60 -7.32
CA ALA A 200 1.18 -7.34 -8.56
C ALA A 200 1.00 -8.60 -9.42
N ASN A 201 1.92 -9.55 -9.31
CA ASN A 201 2.03 -10.66 -10.26
C ASN A 201 1.65 -12.04 -9.69
N LEU A 202 1.36 -12.15 -8.38
CA LEU A 202 1.10 -13.44 -7.72
C LEU A 202 2.11 -14.50 -8.17
N LEU A 203 3.40 -14.21 -7.99
CA LEU A 203 4.50 -14.95 -8.61
C LEU A 203 4.58 -16.39 -8.07
N GLU A 204 3.85 -17.29 -8.72
CA GLU A 204 3.96 -18.73 -8.50
C GLU A 204 5.24 -19.27 -9.16
N GLY A 205 5.80 -20.36 -8.60
CA GLY A 205 7.02 -20.98 -9.12
C GLY A 205 6.90 -21.38 -10.59
N GLU A 206 5.75 -21.95 -10.97
CA GLU A 206 5.48 -22.42 -12.34
C GLU A 206 5.50 -21.28 -13.37
N THR A 207 4.92 -20.12 -13.03
CA THR A 207 4.91 -18.95 -13.93
C THR A 207 6.31 -18.40 -14.19
N LEU A 208 7.14 -18.37 -13.15
CA LEU A 208 8.54 -17.95 -13.28
C LEU A 208 9.36 -18.95 -14.10
N ASP A 209 9.13 -20.26 -13.92
CA ASP A 209 9.83 -21.29 -14.70
C ASP A 209 9.47 -21.20 -16.19
N LEU A 210 8.18 -21.02 -16.51
CA LEU A 210 7.70 -20.76 -17.87
C LEU A 210 8.33 -19.51 -18.49
N LEU A 211 8.39 -18.40 -17.74
CA LEU A 211 9.02 -17.17 -18.18
C LEU A 211 10.50 -17.39 -18.53
N MET A 212 11.25 -18.09 -17.66
CA MET A 212 12.67 -18.35 -17.87
C MET A 212 12.90 -19.29 -19.07
N GLU A 213 12.01 -20.25 -19.31
CA GLU A 213 12.04 -21.11 -20.49
C GLU A 213 11.80 -20.32 -21.78
N GLU A 214 10.77 -19.47 -21.83
CA GLU A 214 10.50 -18.64 -23.01
C GLU A 214 11.62 -17.63 -23.28
N LEU A 215 12.16 -16.98 -22.25
CA LEU A 215 13.27 -16.02 -22.39
C LEU A 215 14.56 -16.67 -22.85
N ASN A 216 14.83 -17.93 -22.45
CA ASN A 216 16.00 -18.70 -22.90
C ASN A 216 16.05 -18.89 -24.43
N SER A 217 14.92 -18.76 -25.13
CA SER A 217 14.88 -18.85 -26.59
C SER A 217 15.47 -17.63 -27.31
N ILE A 218 15.59 -16.48 -26.62
CA ILE A 218 16.03 -15.20 -27.22
C ILE A 218 17.22 -14.55 -26.50
N CYS A 219 17.53 -14.96 -25.27
CA CYS A 219 18.63 -14.41 -24.47
C CYS A 219 19.08 -15.43 -23.41
N ARG A 220 20.06 -15.03 -22.59
CA ARG A 220 20.43 -15.76 -21.37
C ARG A 220 19.79 -15.05 -20.16
N PRO A 221 18.63 -15.52 -19.65
CA PRO A 221 18.01 -14.96 -18.48
C PRO A 221 18.64 -15.48 -17.18
N GLU A 222 18.77 -14.61 -16.18
CA GLU A 222 19.14 -14.90 -14.80
C GLU A 222 18.08 -14.32 -13.87
N LEU A 223 17.57 -15.15 -12.96
CA LEU A 223 16.60 -14.74 -11.95
C LEU A 223 17.33 -14.44 -10.63
N ILE A 224 17.19 -13.21 -10.15
CA ILE A 224 17.73 -12.76 -8.87
C ILE A 224 16.54 -12.57 -7.91
N ARG A 225 16.58 -13.28 -6.79
CA ARG A 225 15.51 -13.30 -5.78
C ARG A 225 15.91 -12.49 -4.55
N ALA A 226 14.94 -12.17 -3.70
CA ALA A 226 15.13 -11.47 -2.43
C ALA A 226 15.84 -10.11 -2.60
N CYS A 227 15.35 -9.32 -3.55
CA CYS A 227 15.81 -7.95 -3.75
C CYS A 227 14.81 -6.96 -3.12
N ALA A 228 15.31 -5.74 -2.85
CA ALA A 228 14.48 -4.62 -2.44
C ALA A 228 14.78 -3.37 -3.26
N ALA A 229 13.74 -2.71 -3.73
CA ALA A 229 13.82 -1.41 -4.39
C ALA A 229 13.73 -0.28 -3.36
N VAL A 230 14.81 0.50 -3.23
CA VAL A 230 14.87 1.70 -2.40
C VAL A 230 14.75 2.93 -3.30
N SER A 231 13.69 3.70 -3.12
CA SER A 231 13.36 4.86 -3.97
C SER A 231 13.48 6.16 -3.20
N LEU A 232 14.26 7.09 -3.75
CA LEU A 232 14.31 8.49 -3.33
C LEU A 232 13.24 9.24 -4.12
N VAL A 233 12.24 9.78 -3.42
CA VAL A 233 11.10 10.47 -4.05
C VAL A 233 11.05 11.93 -3.64
N GLY A 234 10.88 12.83 -4.61
CA GLY A 234 10.75 14.26 -4.34
C GLY A 234 10.72 15.08 -5.62
N ARG A 235 11.21 16.31 -5.57
CA ARG A 235 11.27 17.22 -6.72
C ARG A 235 12.70 17.53 -7.08
N ARG A 236 12.99 17.47 -8.38
CA ARG A 236 14.29 17.78 -8.96
C ARG A 236 15.42 16.97 -8.32
N ILE A 237 15.20 15.66 -8.17
CA ILE A 237 16.12 14.76 -7.47
C ILE A 237 17.51 14.76 -8.12
N ARG A 238 17.61 14.96 -9.45
CA ARG A 238 18.89 15.13 -10.16
C ARG A 238 19.77 16.21 -9.57
N ALA A 239 19.18 17.34 -9.16
CA ALA A 239 19.93 18.43 -8.54
C ALA A 239 20.51 18.05 -7.16
N LEU A 240 19.96 17.02 -6.51
CA LEU A 240 20.39 16.52 -5.21
C LEU A 240 21.37 15.33 -5.30
N LEU A 241 21.67 14.81 -6.50
CA LEU A 241 22.57 13.66 -6.67
C LEU A 241 23.96 13.88 -6.07
N HIS A 242 24.48 15.12 -6.13
CA HIS A 242 25.77 15.45 -5.53
C HIS A 242 25.82 15.22 -4.01
N ARG A 243 24.66 15.30 -3.33
CA ARG A 243 24.53 15.02 -1.89
C ARG A 243 24.48 13.53 -1.59
N LEU A 244 24.23 12.68 -2.58
CA LEU A 244 24.24 11.23 -2.43
C LEU A 244 25.66 10.67 -2.34
N GLY A 245 26.69 11.41 -2.80
CA GLY A 245 28.07 10.93 -2.87
C GLY A 245 28.55 10.20 -1.60
N PRO A 246 28.44 10.80 -0.39
CA PRO A 246 28.80 10.12 0.86
C PRO A 246 27.95 8.88 1.16
N THR A 247 26.68 8.86 0.76
CA THR A 247 25.80 7.69 0.93
C THR A 247 26.10 6.59 -0.08
N LEU A 248 26.63 6.92 -1.26
CA LEU A 248 27.04 5.91 -2.24
C LEU A 248 28.20 5.05 -1.72
N ALA A 249 28.98 5.53 -0.74
CA ALA A 249 30.02 4.73 -0.09
C ALA A 249 29.46 3.47 0.59
N VAL A 250 28.16 3.44 0.92
CA VAL A 250 27.47 2.26 1.44
C VAL A 250 27.50 1.11 0.43
N PHE A 251 27.58 1.41 -0.87
CA PHE A 251 27.68 0.42 -1.94
C PHE A 251 29.09 -0.15 -2.13
N GLU A 252 30.12 0.34 -1.45
CA GLU A 252 31.48 -0.22 -1.56
C GLU A 252 31.53 -1.71 -1.18
N GLN A 253 30.67 -2.13 -0.25
CA GLN A 253 30.61 -3.51 0.22
C GLN A 253 29.51 -4.35 -0.47
N GLN A 254 28.67 -3.76 -1.34
CA GLN A 254 27.39 -4.36 -1.74
C GLN A 254 27.10 -4.19 -3.23
N ARG A 255 26.42 -5.18 -3.81
CA ARG A 255 26.05 -5.17 -5.23
C ARG A 255 24.78 -4.34 -5.44
N ILE A 256 24.86 -3.34 -6.31
CA ILE A 256 23.68 -2.72 -6.90
C ILE A 256 23.25 -3.58 -8.08
N HIS A 257 22.04 -4.11 -8.04
CA HIS A 257 21.52 -4.95 -9.12
C HIS A 257 20.87 -4.13 -10.23
N LEU A 258 20.21 -3.04 -9.86
CA LEU A 258 19.50 -2.17 -10.78
C LEU A 258 19.52 -0.73 -10.25
N LEU A 259 19.78 0.22 -11.14
CA LEU A 259 19.54 1.63 -10.88
C LEU A 259 18.64 2.17 -11.99
N SER A 260 17.57 2.84 -11.58
CA SER A 260 16.60 3.46 -12.50
C SER A 260 16.27 4.86 -12.01
N GLN A 261 16.25 5.81 -12.94
CA GLN A 261 15.93 7.20 -12.65
C GLN A 261 14.79 7.63 -13.57
N ALA A 262 13.69 8.11 -13.00
CA ALA A 262 12.60 8.60 -13.83
C ALA A 262 12.99 9.86 -14.62
N ALA A 263 12.51 9.93 -15.86
CA ALA A 263 12.64 11.11 -16.71
C ALA A 263 11.93 12.35 -16.11
N SER A 264 10.94 12.13 -15.24
CA SER A 264 10.18 13.16 -14.53
C SER A 264 10.97 13.88 -13.43
N ASP A 265 12.19 13.44 -13.12
CA ASP A 265 13.02 13.98 -12.01
C ASP A 265 12.37 13.89 -10.62
N LEU A 266 11.37 13.01 -10.50
CA LEU A 266 10.61 12.78 -9.27
C LEU A 266 11.15 11.63 -8.43
N ASN A 267 11.80 10.65 -9.07
CA ASN A 267 12.31 9.48 -8.39
C ASN A 267 13.71 9.08 -8.86
N LEU A 268 14.46 8.45 -7.95
CA LEU A 268 15.65 7.66 -8.22
C LEU A 268 15.54 6.38 -7.41
N THR A 269 15.57 5.24 -8.08
CA THR A 269 15.42 3.93 -7.45
C THR A 269 16.70 3.11 -7.61
N VAL A 270 17.13 2.51 -6.51
CA VAL A 270 18.25 1.57 -6.47
C VAL A 270 17.73 0.25 -5.92
N VAL A 271 18.03 -0.85 -6.62
CA VAL A 271 17.69 -2.20 -6.17
C VAL A 271 18.92 -2.87 -5.62
N VAL A 272 18.79 -3.35 -4.39
CA VAL A 272 19.83 -4.00 -3.59
C VAL A 272 19.31 -5.33 -3.04
N ASP A 273 20.18 -6.12 -2.42
CA ASP A 273 19.75 -7.28 -1.63
C ASP A 273 18.82 -6.83 -0.48
N GLU A 274 17.77 -7.62 -0.22
CA GLU A 274 16.68 -7.23 0.70
C GLU A 274 17.15 -7.01 2.15
N ASP A 275 18.17 -7.75 2.60
CA ASP A 275 18.75 -7.63 3.94
C ASP A 275 19.47 -6.29 4.17
N GLN A 276 19.91 -5.63 3.10
CA GLN A 276 20.58 -4.33 3.16
C GLN A 276 19.61 -3.14 3.10
N ALA A 277 18.37 -3.37 2.68
CA ALA A 277 17.42 -2.31 2.36
C ALA A 277 17.17 -1.37 3.55
N ASP A 278 16.89 -1.91 4.73
CA ASP A 278 16.58 -1.12 5.93
C ASP A 278 17.78 -0.29 6.40
N ARG A 279 19.00 -0.82 6.24
CA ARG A 279 20.24 -0.09 6.58
C ARG A 279 20.43 1.09 5.63
N LEU A 280 20.23 0.86 4.33
CA LEU A 280 20.35 1.90 3.31
C LEU A 280 19.32 3.01 3.51
N VAL A 281 18.05 2.66 3.78
CA VAL A 281 16.99 3.64 4.08
C VAL A 281 17.35 4.50 5.28
N ARG A 282 17.80 3.91 6.40
CA ARG A 282 18.19 4.67 7.60
C ARG A 282 19.32 5.66 7.31
N GLN A 283 20.34 5.23 6.57
CA GLN A 283 21.50 6.08 6.27
C GLN A 283 21.15 7.21 5.30
N LEU A 284 20.41 6.91 4.22
CA LEU A 284 19.94 7.94 3.29
C LEU A 284 19.02 8.93 3.98
N HIS A 285 18.13 8.46 4.86
CA HIS A 285 17.22 9.35 5.60
C HIS A 285 17.99 10.28 6.54
N ALA A 286 18.90 9.72 7.33
CA ALA A 286 19.73 10.49 8.26
C ALA A 286 20.57 11.57 7.55
N GLN A 287 21.08 11.31 6.35
CA GLN A 287 21.90 12.27 5.61
C GLN A 287 21.05 13.30 4.84
N LEU A 288 19.98 12.86 4.18
CA LEU A 288 19.27 13.72 3.20
C LEU A 288 18.08 14.47 3.81
N ILE A 289 17.39 13.87 4.78
CA ILE A 289 16.17 14.43 5.39
C ILE A 289 16.47 15.19 6.68
N ALA A 290 17.44 14.74 7.50
CA ALA A 290 17.77 15.46 8.74
C ALA A 290 18.27 16.89 8.49
N GLU A 291 18.94 17.12 7.35
CA GLU A 291 19.41 18.44 6.92
C GLU A 291 18.30 19.32 6.28
N ALA A 292 17.14 18.74 5.97
CA ALA A 292 16.06 19.43 5.26
C ALA A 292 15.15 20.21 6.24
N GLY A 293 15.64 21.35 6.72
CA GLY A 293 15.06 22.17 7.78
C GLY A 293 13.77 22.97 7.49
N SER A 294 12.91 22.58 6.54
CA SER A 294 11.65 23.31 6.30
C SER A 294 10.47 22.72 7.10
N THR A 295 9.92 23.50 8.03
CA THR A 295 8.77 23.14 8.88
C THR A 295 7.42 23.18 8.15
N GLU A 296 7.35 23.80 6.97
CA GLU A 296 6.12 23.89 6.18
C GLU A 296 5.78 22.55 5.50
N VAL A 297 6.82 21.83 5.05
CA VAL A 297 6.67 20.53 4.36
C VAL A 297 6.70 19.38 5.35
N PHE A 298 7.58 19.45 6.35
CA PHE A 298 7.80 18.37 7.29
C PHE A 298 7.20 18.73 8.66
N GLY A 299 6.26 17.92 9.10
CA GLY A 299 5.67 17.95 10.43
C GLY A 299 6.55 17.28 11.49
N PRO A 300 5.94 16.89 12.62
CA PRO A 300 6.63 16.17 13.69
C PRO A 300 7.15 14.80 13.22
N SER A 301 8.18 14.30 13.89
CA SER A 301 8.62 12.91 13.72
C SER A 301 7.60 11.93 14.29
N TRP A 302 7.66 10.68 13.85
CA TRP A 302 6.84 9.61 14.42
C TRP A 302 7.06 9.45 15.92
N GLU A 303 8.32 9.51 16.38
CA GLU A 303 8.65 9.55 17.81
C GLU A 303 7.98 10.70 18.56
N GLN A 304 7.91 11.89 17.95
CA GLN A 304 7.25 13.06 18.54
C GLN A 304 5.73 12.97 18.56
N LEU A 305 5.13 12.26 17.60
CA LEU A 305 3.69 11.99 17.55
C LEU A 305 3.26 10.91 18.55
N GLN A 306 4.22 10.13 19.08
CA GLN A 306 3.96 9.12 20.11
C GLN A 306 4.78 9.37 21.39
N PRO A 307 4.68 10.56 22.02
CA PRO A 307 5.48 10.86 23.19
C PRO A 307 5.06 9.94 24.35
N GLY A 308 5.98 9.06 24.79
CA GLY A 308 5.73 8.13 25.89
C GLY A 308 5.42 6.69 25.47
N ARG A 309 5.22 6.39 24.18
CA ARG A 309 5.37 5.02 23.66
C ARG A 309 6.87 4.72 23.53
N THR A 310 7.51 4.50 24.68
CA THR A 310 8.63 3.55 24.70
C THR A 310 8.12 2.26 24.05
N ASN A 311 9.01 1.49 23.42
CA ASN A 311 8.71 0.28 22.65
C ASN A 311 8.00 -0.86 23.44
N GLN A 312 7.41 -0.58 24.60
CA GLN A 312 6.47 -1.44 25.27
C GLN A 312 5.05 -1.09 24.79
N PRO A 313 4.36 -2.01 24.08
CA PRO A 313 2.92 -1.90 24.01
C PRO A 313 2.41 -1.84 25.44
N ASP A 314 1.46 -0.93 25.71
CA ASP A 314 0.66 -0.95 26.92
C ASP A 314 -0.09 -2.29 26.88
N ARG A 315 0.57 -3.33 27.40
CA ARG A 315 0.17 -4.71 27.20
C ARG A 315 -0.84 -5.00 28.28
N THR A 316 -2.08 -4.60 28.04
CA THR A 316 -3.20 -5.28 28.66
C THR A 316 -3.00 -6.78 28.35
N PRO A 317 -2.86 -7.65 29.36
CA PRO A 317 -2.65 -9.06 29.12
C PRO A 317 -3.79 -9.55 28.22
N ARG A 318 -3.42 -10.17 27.10
CA ARG A 318 -4.42 -10.72 26.18
C ARG A 318 -5.10 -11.89 26.88
N TRP A 319 -6.36 -12.17 26.56
CA TRP A 319 -7.13 -13.27 27.19
C TRP A 319 -6.36 -14.61 27.21
N TRP A 320 -5.58 -14.88 26.17
CA TRP A 320 -4.81 -16.13 26.03
C TRP A 320 -3.55 -16.18 26.90
N GLU A 321 -3.06 -15.03 27.38
CA GLU A 321 -1.96 -14.97 28.35
C GLU A 321 -2.47 -15.40 29.73
N GLU A 322 -3.68 -14.98 30.09
CA GLU A 322 -4.33 -15.36 31.34
C GLU A 322 -4.82 -16.82 31.30
N LYS A 323 -5.29 -17.29 30.14
CA LYS A 323 -5.78 -18.66 29.93
C LYS A 323 -4.69 -19.61 29.39
N ARG A 324 -3.40 -19.25 29.48
CA ARG A 324 -2.29 -20.00 28.86
C ARG A 324 -2.29 -21.48 29.22
N ASP A 325 -2.40 -21.80 30.51
CA ASP A 325 -2.30 -23.20 30.96
C ASP A 325 -3.49 -24.03 30.44
N ALA A 326 -4.69 -23.47 30.47
CA ALA A 326 -5.88 -24.10 29.88
C ALA A 326 -5.75 -24.29 28.35
N LEU A 327 -5.08 -23.37 27.65
CA LEU A 327 -4.82 -23.51 26.21
C LEU A 327 -3.82 -24.62 25.90
N LEU A 328 -2.77 -24.75 26.72
CA LEU A 328 -1.81 -25.84 26.61
C LEU A 328 -2.46 -27.19 26.91
N ASP A 329 -3.34 -27.25 27.90
CA ASP A 329 -4.12 -28.45 28.22
C ASP A 329 -5.09 -28.81 27.08
N CYS A 330 -5.77 -27.82 26.49
CA CYS A 330 -6.66 -28.02 25.34
C CYS A 330 -5.92 -28.48 24.07
N LEU A 331 -4.66 -28.08 23.88
CA LEU A 331 -3.87 -28.46 22.71
C LEU A 331 -3.48 -29.95 22.76
N GLY A 332 -3.25 -30.51 23.95
CA GLY A 332 -2.90 -31.93 24.11
C GLY A 332 -1.65 -32.32 23.29
N ASP A 333 -1.80 -33.35 22.45
CA ASP A 333 -0.74 -33.86 21.56
C ASP A 333 -0.72 -33.18 20.17
N ASP A 334 -1.65 -32.25 19.90
CA ASP A 334 -1.73 -31.58 18.60
C ASP A 334 -0.62 -30.53 18.43
N LEU A 335 -0.15 -30.34 17.19
CA LEU A 335 0.90 -29.36 16.88
C LEU A 335 0.39 -27.91 16.87
N ALA A 336 -0.90 -27.71 16.56
CA ALA A 336 -1.55 -26.40 16.53
C ALA A 336 -3.08 -26.54 16.59
N ALA A 337 -3.76 -25.57 17.21
CA ALA A 337 -5.21 -25.48 17.25
C ALA A 337 -5.68 -24.03 17.04
N TYR A 338 -6.82 -23.86 16.37
CA TYR A 338 -7.53 -22.57 16.33
C TYR A 338 -8.42 -22.46 17.56
N VAL A 339 -8.15 -21.48 18.42
CA VAL A 339 -8.90 -21.28 19.66
C VAL A 339 -9.61 -19.93 19.67
N TYR A 340 -10.87 -19.95 20.11
CA TYR A 340 -11.72 -18.78 20.26
C TYR A 340 -12.13 -18.64 21.72
N ASP A 341 -11.96 -17.44 22.27
CA ASP A 341 -12.46 -17.11 23.59
C ASP A 341 -13.89 -16.57 23.51
N LEU A 342 -14.85 -17.36 23.98
CA LEU A 342 -16.27 -17.05 23.87
C LEU A 342 -16.68 -15.78 24.63
N ASP A 343 -15.99 -15.46 25.73
CA ASP A 343 -16.20 -14.23 26.49
C ASP A 343 -15.79 -13.01 25.66
N THR A 344 -14.59 -13.06 25.05
CA THR A 344 -14.11 -12.03 24.13
C THR A 344 -15.05 -11.87 22.94
N VAL A 345 -15.51 -12.97 22.31
CA VAL A 345 -16.49 -12.92 21.20
C VAL A 345 -17.74 -12.16 21.63
N SER A 346 -18.30 -12.52 22.79
CA SER A 346 -19.51 -11.89 23.32
C SER A 346 -19.30 -10.41 23.62
N GLN A 347 -18.16 -10.05 24.22
CA GLN A 347 -17.81 -8.66 24.53
C GLN A 347 -17.68 -7.80 23.28
N GLN A 348 -16.98 -8.31 22.24
CA GLN A 348 -16.81 -7.58 20.99
C GLN A 348 -18.13 -7.38 20.25
N ILE A 349 -19.00 -8.39 20.25
CA ILE A 349 -20.33 -8.27 19.62
C ILE A 349 -21.21 -7.26 20.38
N ARG A 350 -21.25 -7.32 21.72
CA ARG A 350 -22.01 -6.33 22.50
C ARG A 350 -21.50 -4.92 22.26
N ALA A 351 -20.18 -4.73 22.22
CA ALA A 351 -19.59 -3.42 21.92
C ALA A 351 -20.07 -2.87 20.56
N LEU A 352 -20.30 -3.73 19.56
CA LEU A 352 -20.86 -3.32 18.27
C LEU A 352 -22.38 -3.07 18.33
N VAL A 353 -23.14 -3.93 19.02
CA VAL A 353 -24.59 -3.80 19.17
C VAL A 353 -24.98 -2.55 19.97
N GLU A 354 -24.13 -2.13 20.92
CA GLU A 354 -24.32 -0.93 21.73
C GLU A 354 -23.97 0.37 20.99
N LEU A 355 -23.43 0.30 19.76
CA LEU A 355 -23.20 1.49 18.94
C LEU A 355 -24.53 2.06 18.48
N GLY A 356 -24.96 3.16 19.13
CA GLY A 356 -26.22 3.84 18.82
C GLY A 356 -26.49 4.14 17.33
N PRO A 357 -25.48 4.44 16.50
CA PRO A 357 -25.69 4.62 15.05
C PRO A 357 -25.89 3.34 14.23
N ILE A 358 -25.77 2.14 14.81
CA ILE A 358 -25.89 0.87 14.11
C ILE A 358 -27.27 0.25 14.36
N ASP A 359 -28.10 0.16 13.33
CA ASP A 359 -29.44 -0.45 13.44
C ASP A 359 -29.39 -1.96 13.71
N ARG A 360 -28.42 -2.65 13.09
CA ARG A 360 -28.31 -4.10 13.18
C ARG A 360 -26.88 -4.58 12.92
N VAL A 361 -26.38 -5.44 13.80
CA VAL A 361 -25.12 -6.17 13.61
C VAL A 361 -25.42 -7.54 13.01
N LEU A 362 -24.80 -7.86 11.87
CA LEU A 362 -24.88 -9.16 11.21
C LEU A 362 -23.54 -9.89 11.32
N TYR A 363 -23.52 -11.04 11.98
CA TYR A 363 -22.39 -11.95 12.03
C TYR A 363 -22.33 -12.74 10.72
N ALA A 364 -21.23 -12.59 9.98
CA ALA A 364 -20.99 -13.35 8.76
C ALA A 364 -20.68 -14.81 9.09
N MET A 365 -21.57 -15.74 8.69
CA MET A 365 -21.42 -17.17 8.98
C MET A 365 -20.12 -17.78 8.46
N LYS A 366 -19.57 -17.20 7.39
CA LYS A 366 -18.27 -17.59 6.82
C LYS A 366 -17.09 -17.31 7.74
N ALA A 367 -17.23 -16.40 8.71
CA ALA A 367 -16.15 -16.07 9.64
C ALA A 367 -15.85 -17.25 10.56
N ASN A 368 -16.89 -17.83 11.18
CA ASN A 368 -16.81 -19.09 11.89
C ASN A 368 -18.22 -19.66 12.12
N ALA A 369 -18.52 -20.82 11.55
CA ALA A 369 -19.82 -21.47 11.67
C ALA A 369 -19.92 -22.48 12.83
N ASN A 370 -19.01 -22.41 13.81
CA ASN A 370 -19.07 -23.24 15.00
C ASN A 370 -20.34 -22.92 15.82
N PRO A 371 -21.17 -23.92 16.18
CA PRO A 371 -22.44 -23.70 16.87
C PRO A 371 -22.33 -22.86 18.16
N GLU A 372 -21.29 -23.05 18.97
CA GLU A 372 -21.12 -22.30 20.23
C GLU A 372 -20.84 -20.82 19.98
N ILE A 373 -20.06 -20.50 18.94
CA ILE A 373 -19.79 -19.11 18.54
C ILE A 373 -21.07 -18.44 18.03
N LEU A 374 -21.86 -19.16 17.23
CA LEU A 374 -23.13 -18.66 16.73
C LEU A 374 -24.11 -18.41 17.87
N GLU A 375 -24.22 -19.34 18.83
CA GLU A 375 -25.06 -19.16 20.00
C GLU A 375 -24.64 -17.93 20.82
N ARG A 376 -23.34 -17.74 21.06
CA ARG A 376 -22.82 -16.54 21.74
C ARG A 376 -23.08 -15.26 20.97
N ALA A 377 -22.95 -15.27 19.64
CA ALA A 377 -23.24 -14.12 18.81
C ALA A 377 -24.71 -13.71 18.91
N ARG A 378 -25.63 -14.67 18.88
CA ARG A 378 -27.07 -14.46 19.06
C ARG A 378 -27.38 -13.93 20.46
N GLU A 379 -26.81 -14.53 21.50
CA GLU A 379 -26.99 -14.10 22.89
C GLU A 379 -26.46 -12.67 23.13
N ALA A 380 -25.39 -12.29 22.44
CA ALA A 380 -24.82 -10.94 22.46
C ALA A 380 -25.62 -9.91 21.64
N GLY A 381 -26.67 -10.33 20.93
CA GLY A 381 -27.59 -9.45 20.21
C GLY A 381 -27.33 -9.31 18.71
N ALA A 382 -26.36 -10.04 18.14
CA ALA A 382 -26.15 -10.07 16.70
C ALA A 382 -27.20 -10.93 16.00
N SER A 383 -27.48 -10.58 14.74
CA SER A 383 -28.16 -11.44 13.77
C SER A 383 -27.14 -12.08 12.83
N PHE A 384 -27.58 -12.84 11.82
CA PHE A 384 -26.67 -13.58 10.93
C PHE A 384 -26.81 -13.17 9.48
N GLU A 385 -25.68 -13.09 8.78
CA GLU A 385 -25.60 -13.04 7.32
C GLU A 385 -25.31 -14.47 6.82
N CYS A 386 -26.26 -15.03 6.07
CA CYS A 386 -26.14 -16.33 5.42
C CYS A 386 -26.16 -16.13 3.90
N VAL A 387 -25.23 -16.76 3.19
CA VAL A 387 -25.13 -16.74 1.73
C VAL A 387 -25.61 -18.03 1.07
N SER A 388 -25.95 -19.06 1.87
CA SER A 388 -26.45 -20.34 1.33
C SER A 388 -27.59 -20.93 2.17
N PRO A 389 -28.50 -21.72 1.56
CA PRO A 389 -29.54 -22.44 2.30
C PRO A 389 -29.00 -23.39 3.38
N GLY A 390 -27.78 -23.93 3.19
CA GLY A 390 -27.14 -24.79 4.18
C GLY A 390 -26.74 -24.04 5.46
N GLU A 391 -26.38 -22.74 5.34
CA GLU A 391 -26.07 -21.89 6.48
C GLU A 391 -27.34 -21.54 7.27
N LEU A 392 -28.48 -21.39 6.61
CA LEU A 392 -29.78 -21.15 7.27
C LEU A 392 -30.18 -22.28 8.22
N ASN A 393 -29.75 -23.53 7.97
CA ASN A 393 -30.06 -24.65 8.85
C ASN A 393 -29.21 -24.69 10.13
N ARG A 394 -28.17 -23.84 10.23
CA ARG A 394 -27.25 -23.77 11.38
C ARG A 394 -27.57 -22.63 12.35
N VAL A 395 -28.51 -21.78 11.99
CA VAL A 395 -28.98 -20.60 12.74
C VAL A 395 -30.43 -20.84 13.14
#